data_AF-A0A919NTV1-F1
#
_entry.id   AF-A0A919NTV1-F1
#
_cell.length_a   1.000
_cell.length_b   1.000
_cell.length_c   1.000
_cell.angle_alpha   90.00
_cell.angle_beta   90.00
_cell.angle_gamma   90.00
#
_symmetry.space_group_name_H-M   'P 1'
#
loop_
_entity.id
_entity.type
_entity.pdbx_description
1 polymer ?
#
loop_
_entity_poly.entity_id
_entity_poly.type
_entity_poly.pdbx_seq_one_letter_code
_entity_poly.pdbx_strand_id
1 'polypeptide(L)'
;MPAQLKEAEPDLHTVVFDVNILLDVAELLGPPFSWDKFRDTAARHSMKPVPNRADNRIDSLRAVALTTTGRLAGPEPLEVWTSDHIDKLLVHKATQPRGGATAETRGLGWSAADADGLLHDFLYDLVYDMTGGARIEIQAVDGHPPLDHEDACVFTTALAAADDAAPPSIKYCVTRDRAFRTAASLNPNVLVLYPHEFITLVRRSRNALVVKRMRPPFPQP
;
A
#
# COMPACT_ATOMS: atom_id res chain seq x y z
N MET A 1 -17.71 -39.47 -16.06
CA MET A 1 -17.37 -38.73 -14.84
C MET A 1 -17.42 -37.25 -15.17
N PRO A 2 -18.22 -36.43 -14.48
CA PRO A 2 -18.25 -34.99 -14.75
C PRO A 2 -16.88 -34.40 -14.39
N ALA A 3 -16.29 -33.66 -15.31
CA ALA A 3 -15.06 -32.92 -15.07
C ALA A 3 -15.29 -31.96 -13.90
N GLN A 4 -14.55 -32.13 -12.82
CA GLN A 4 -14.46 -31.12 -11.77
C GLN A 4 -13.95 -29.85 -12.46
N LEU A 5 -14.80 -28.82 -12.53
CA LEU A 5 -14.38 -27.46 -12.85
C LEU A 5 -13.32 -27.11 -11.80
N LYS A 6 -12.04 -27.15 -12.19
CA LYS A 6 -10.96 -26.65 -11.36
C LYS A 6 -11.23 -25.16 -11.21
N GLU A 7 -11.70 -24.73 -10.04
CA GLU A 7 -11.83 -23.30 -9.76
C GLU A 7 -10.47 -22.67 -10.02
N ALA A 8 -10.44 -21.61 -10.84
CA ALA A 8 -9.21 -20.88 -11.11
C ALA A 8 -8.62 -20.42 -9.78
N GLU A 9 -7.31 -20.61 -9.61
CA GLU A 9 -6.61 -20.10 -8.43
C GLU A 9 -6.83 -18.58 -8.34
N PRO A 10 -7.06 -18.04 -7.12
CA PRO A 10 -7.32 -16.61 -6.96
C PRO A 10 -6.09 -15.80 -7.37
N ASP A 11 -6.32 -14.65 -8.02
CA ASP A 11 -5.24 -13.74 -8.41
C ASP A 11 -4.52 -13.20 -7.17
N LEU A 12 -3.19 -13.24 -7.18
CA LEU A 12 -2.36 -12.62 -6.17
C LEU A 12 -2.20 -11.12 -6.45
N HIS A 13 -2.42 -10.30 -5.44
CA HIS A 13 -2.21 -8.87 -5.51
C HIS A 13 -1.04 -8.45 -4.61
N THR A 14 -0.17 -7.59 -5.12
CA THR A 14 0.90 -6.97 -4.33
C THR A 14 0.72 -5.47 -4.28
N VAL A 15 1.02 -4.86 -3.14
CA VAL A 15 1.00 -3.40 -2.98
C VAL A 15 2.26 -2.92 -2.30
N VAL A 16 2.86 -1.88 -2.87
CA VAL A 16 3.94 -1.12 -2.25
C VAL A 16 3.40 0.27 -1.92
N PHE A 17 3.54 0.65 -0.66
CA PHE A 17 3.25 2.02 -0.22
C PHE A 17 4.50 2.85 -0.35
N ASP A 18 4.38 3.98 -1.04
CA ASP A 18 5.40 5.01 -1.03
C ASP A 18 5.58 5.55 0.40
N VAL A 19 6.80 6.00 0.71
CA VAL A 19 7.16 6.55 2.03
C VAL A 19 6.27 7.73 2.40
N ASN A 20 5.83 8.53 1.43
CA ASN A 20 4.89 9.64 1.69
C ASN A 20 3.51 9.17 2.22
N ILE A 21 3.11 7.92 1.99
CA ILE A 21 1.90 7.31 2.53
C ILE A 21 2.15 6.84 3.96
N LEU A 22 3.28 6.18 4.19
CA LEU A 22 3.65 5.66 5.51
C LEU A 22 3.87 6.80 6.51
N LEU A 23 4.49 7.90 6.08
CA LEU A 23 4.69 9.10 6.89
C LEU A 23 3.39 9.84 7.21
N ASP A 24 2.41 9.86 6.30
CA ASP A 24 1.08 10.43 6.60
C ASP A 24 0.40 9.67 7.75
N VAL A 25 0.46 8.34 7.70
CA VAL A 25 -0.10 7.47 8.74
C VAL A 25 0.61 7.75 10.06
N ALA A 26 1.94 7.77 10.04
CA ALA A 26 2.73 8.09 11.22
C ALA A 26 2.35 9.47 11.79
N GLU A 27 2.27 10.51 10.97
CA GLU A 27 1.93 11.87 11.40
C GLU A 27 0.54 11.94 12.05
N LEU A 28 -0.46 11.24 11.50
CA LEU A 28 -1.82 11.19 12.06
C LEU A 28 -1.88 10.50 13.43
N LEU A 29 -1.04 9.49 13.65
CA LEU A 29 -1.06 8.67 14.87
C LEU A 29 -0.16 9.21 15.98
N GLY A 30 0.92 9.91 15.61
CA GLY A 30 1.96 10.36 16.52
C GLY A 30 2.77 9.21 17.16
N PRO A 31 3.93 9.51 17.75
CA PRO A 31 4.72 8.53 18.48
C PRO A 31 4.16 8.28 19.90
N PRO A 32 4.43 7.11 20.51
CA PRO A 32 4.97 5.90 19.87
C PRO A 32 3.90 5.24 18.98
N PHE A 33 4.27 4.51 17.93
CA PHE A 33 3.27 3.78 17.13
C PHE A 33 2.55 2.69 17.95
N SER A 34 1.30 2.39 17.59
CA SER A 34 0.62 1.17 18.04
C SER A 34 -0.55 0.85 17.12
N TRP A 35 -0.82 -0.44 16.89
CA TRP A 35 -1.97 -0.88 16.10
C TRP A 35 -3.33 -0.52 16.70
N ASP A 36 -3.43 -0.36 18.03
CA ASP A 36 -4.66 0.09 18.69
C ASP A 36 -5.02 1.52 18.25
N LYS A 37 -4.06 2.45 18.38
CA LYS A 37 -4.22 3.82 17.86
C LYS A 37 -4.52 3.84 16.36
N PHE A 38 -3.89 2.97 15.59
CA PHE A 38 -4.16 2.83 14.15
C PHE A 38 -5.62 2.46 13.91
N ARG A 39 -6.12 1.39 14.54
CA ARG A 39 -7.49 0.89 14.36
C ARG A 39 -8.53 1.92 14.81
N ASP A 40 -8.31 2.56 15.95
CA ASP A 40 -9.21 3.60 16.47
C ASP A 40 -9.28 4.81 15.54
N THR A 41 -8.13 5.24 15.00
CA THR A 41 -8.08 6.38 14.08
C THR A 41 -8.69 6.02 12.73
N ALA A 42 -8.42 4.83 12.20
CA ALA A 42 -9.05 4.33 10.98
C ALA A 42 -10.57 4.23 11.13
N ALA A 43 -11.06 3.73 12.26
CA ALA A 43 -12.49 3.62 12.57
C ALA A 43 -13.16 5.01 12.62
N ARG A 44 -12.57 5.98 13.33
CA ARG A 44 -13.06 7.37 13.41
C ARG A 44 -13.20 8.05 12.04
N HIS A 45 -12.35 7.67 11.08
CA HIS A 45 -12.34 8.26 9.74
C HIS A 45 -12.98 7.39 8.65
N SER A 46 -13.52 6.22 9.00
CA SER A 46 -14.09 5.23 8.06
C SER A 46 -15.20 5.81 7.16
N MET A 47 -16.06 6.64 7.75
CA MET A 47 -17.22 7.27 7.09
C MET A 47 -16.90 8.61 6.40
N LYS A 48 -15.65 9.08 6.42
CA LYS A 48 -15.28 10.31 5.72
C LYS A 48 -15.38 10.12 4.19
N PRO A 49 -15.65 11.19 3.41
CA PRO A 49 -15.65 11.11 1.95
C PRO A 49 -14.34 10.54 1.40
N VAL A 50 -14.41 9.88 0.24
CA VAL A 50 -13.25 9.43 -0.55
C VAL A 50 -13.41 10.03 -1.95
N PRO A 51 -12.50 10.89 -2.42
CA PRO A 51 -11.30 11.39 -1.72
C PRO A 51 -11.65 12.32 -0.54
N ASN A 52 -10.80 12.34 0.48
CA ASN A 52 -10.92 13.30 1.57
C ASN A 52 -10.17 14.59 1.24
N ARG A 53 -10.93 15.58 0.77
CA ARG A 53 -10.37 16.89 0.36
C ARG A 53 -9.92 17.76 1.53
N ALA A 54 -10.39 17.49 2.76
CA ALA A 54 -10.02 18.29 3.93
C ALA A 54 -8.66 17.87 4.49
N ASP A 55 -8.36 16.57 4.42
CA ASP A 55 -7.08 16.01 4.86
C ASP A 55 -6.81 14.73 4.06
N ASN A 56 -5.86 14.80 3.13
CA ASN A 56 -5.50 13.70 2.23
C ASN A 56 -4.81 12.54 2.97
N ARG A 57 -4.20 12.79 4.14
CA ARG A 57 -3.56 11.77 4.97
C ARG A 57 -4.57 10.72 5.46
N ILE A 58 -5.84 11.11 5.56
CA ILE A 58 -6.93 10.19 5.87
C ILE A 58 -7.15 9.16 4.74
N ASP A 59 -6.90 9.51 3.47
CA ASP A 59 -6.91 8.52 2.40
C ASP A 59 -5.71 7.57 2.52
N SER A 60 -4.52 8.06 2.87
CA SER A 60 -3.33 7.23 3.15
C SER A 60 -3.59 6.21 4.26
N LEU A 61 -4.12 6.66 5.41
CA LEU A 61 -4.52 5.80 6.53
C LEU A 61 -5.52 4.73 6.11
N ARG A 62 -6.54 5.10 5.32
CA ARG A 62 -7.57 4.16 4.89
C ARG A 62 -7.07 3.19 3.83
N ALA A 63 -6.14 3.59 2.96
CA ALA A 63 -5.51 2.70 2.01
C ALA A 63 -4.74 1.61 2.75
N VAL A 64 -3.91 1.96 3.74
CA VAL A 64 -3.22 0.99 4.60
C VAL A 64 -4.21 0.14 5.40
N ALA A 65 -5.27 0.75 5.98
CA ALA A 65 -6.23 0.00 6.77
C ALA A 65 -6.94 -1.11 5.96
N LEU A 66 -7.17 -0.89 4.66
CA LEU A 66 -7.79 -1.89 3.79
C LEU A 66 -6.90 -3.12 3.55
N THR A 67 -5.57 -2.97 3.64
CA THR A 67 -4.62 -4.07 3.39
C THR A 67 -4.43 -4.96 4.60
N THR A 68 -4.70 -4.48 5.82
CA THR A 68 -4.54 -5.23 7.09
C THR A 68 -5.25 -6.59 7.16
N THR A 69 -6.20 -6.84 6.26
CA THR A 69 -6.89 -8.14 6.15
C THR A 69 -6.13 -9.20 5.33
N GLY A 70 -5.03 -8.82 4.67
CA GLY A 70 -4.27 -9.68 3.75
C GLY A 70 -5.03 -10.08 2.48
N ARG A 71 -6.13 -9.38 2.15
CA ARG A 71 -7.04 -9.74 1.05
C ARG A 71 -7.54 -8.53 0.26
N LEU A 72 -7.49 -8.62 -1.06
CA LEU A 72 -8.10 -7.62 -1.93
C LEU A 72 -9.62 -7.75 -1.86
N ALA A 73 -10.16 -8.86 -2.34
CA ALA A 73 -11.58 -9.17 -2.30
C ALA A 73 -11.82 -10.69 -2.23
N GLY A 74 -12.65 -11.14 -1.27
CA GLY A 74 -13.01 -12.56 -1.17
C GLY A 74 -11.78 -13.44 -0.88
N PRO A 75 -11.45 -14.42 -1.74
CA PRO A 75 -10.26 -15.25 -1.58
C PRO A 75 -8.97 -14.64 -2.15
N GLU A 76 -9.03 -13.52 -2.89
CA GLU A 76 -7.87 -12.89 -3.55
C GLU A 76 -6.88 -12.36 -2.49
N PRO A 77 -5.68 -12.96 -2.36
CA PRO A 77 -4.68 -12.49 -1.40
C PRO A 77 -4.13 -11.12 -1.81
N LEU A 78 -3.79 -10.32 -0.80
CA LEU A 78 -3.17 -9.01 -0.97
C LEU A 78 -1.99 -8.88 -0.01
N GLU A 79 -0.80 -8.84 -0.57
CA GLU A 79 0.46 -8.75 0.15
C GLU A 79 1.02 -7.33 0.09
N VAL A 80 1.45 -6.79 1.23
CA VAL A 80 2.21 -5.53 1.27
C VAL A 80 3.69 -5.87 1.17
N TRP A 81 4.39 -5.23 0.24
CA TRP A 81 5.82 -5.44 0.02
C TRP A 81 6.62 -4.17 0.35
N THR A 82 7.86 -4.35 0.81
CA THR A 82 8.80 -3.26 1.11
C THR A 82 10.19 -3.56 0.54
N SER A 83 11.14 -2.65 0.72
CA SER A 83 12.54 -2.85 0.37
C SER A 83 13.47 -2.22 1.39
N ASP A 84 14.75 -2.60 1.35
CA ASP A 84 15.78 -1.99 2.19
C ASP A 84 15.86 -0.47 2.04
N HIS A 85 15.56 0.07 0.85
CA HIS A 85 15.49 1.50 0.61
C HIS A 85 14.30 2.15 1.31
N ILE A 86 13.08 1.61 1.15
CA ILE A 86 11.87 2.13 1.80
C ILE A 86 12.03 2.11 3.32
N ASP A 87 12.55 1.03 3.87
CA ASP A 87 12.78 0.87 5.31
C ASP A 87 13.70 1.97 5.86
N LYS A 88 14.88 2.16 5.23
CA LYS A 88 15.86 3.18 5.62
C LYS A 88 15.29 4.58 5.47
N LEU A 89 14.59 4.84 4.37
CA LEU A 89 14.03 6.14 4.05
C LEU A 89 12.89 6.52 5.01
N LEU A 90 12.06 5.56 5.40
CA LEU A 90 11.01 5.77 6.40
C LEU A 90 11.59 6.22 7.74
N VAL A 91 12.58 5.50 8.28
CA VAL A 91 13.25 5.85 9.55
C VAL A 91 13.94 7.21 9.41
N HIS A 92 14.64 7.43 8.30
CA HIS A 92 15.33 8.69 8.04
C HIS A 92 14.37 9.89 8.02
N LYS A 93 13.27 9.81 7.26
CA LYS A 93 12.29 10.91 7.17
C LYS A 93 11.47 11.06 8.46
N ALA A 94 11.23 10.00 9.22
CA ALA A 94 10.56 10.11 10.52
C ALA A 94 11.42 10.90 11.54
N THR A 95 12.74 10.68 11.54
CA THR A 95 13.69 11.37 12.45
C THR A 95 14.05 12.78 12.00
N GLN A 96 13.97 13.09 10.71
CA GLN A 96 14.22 14.45 10.20
C GLN A 96 13.34 15.50 10.89
N PRO A 97 13.84 16.72 11.13
CA PRO A 97 13.11 17.75 11.87
C PRO A 97 11.86 18.24 11.11
N ARG A 98 10.79 18.56 11.85
CA ARG A 98 9.57 19.17 11.27
C ARG A 98 9.83 20.53 10.60
N GLY A 99 10.81 21.28 11.12
CA GLY A 99 11.18 22.60 10.63
C GLY A 99 12.25 22.59 9.53
N GLY A 100 12.43 21.47 8.82
CA GLY A 100 13.42 21.35 7.73
C GLY A 100 13.30 22.48 6.70
N ALA A 101 14.45 22.98 6.26
CA ALA A 101 14.55 24.14 5.37
C ALA A 101 13.94 23.89 3.99
N THR A 102 13.95 22.63 3.54
CA THR A 102 13.40 22.19 2.26
C THR A 102 12.40 21.03 2.47
N ALA A 103 11.69 20.64 1.42
CA ALA A 103 10.77 19.49 1.50
C ALA A 103 11.52 18.17 1.74
N GLU A 104 12.71 18.04 1.17
CA GLU A 104 13.55 16.84 1.22
C GLU A 104 14.19 16.61 2.59
N THR A 105 14.36 17.70 3.36
CA THR A 105 14.96 17.73 4.70
C THR A 105 13.94 17.87 5.82
N ARG A 106 12.65 17.90 5.47
CA ARG A 106 11.54 17.98 6.42
C ARG A 106 11.00 16.60 6.72
N GLY A 107 10.89 16.30 8.02
CA GLY A 107 10.36 15.05 8.53
C GLY A 107 9.31 15.22 9.62
N LEU A 108 9.17 14.20 10.46
CA LEU A 108 8.21 14.18 11.56
C LEU A 108 8.79 14.67 12.90
N GLY A 109 10.11 14.80 12.99
CA GLY A 109 10.83 15.21 14.20
C GLY A 109 10.72 14.18 15.33
N TRP A 110 10.58 12.90 15.00
CA TRP A 110 10.46 11.83 15.98
C TRP A 110 11.83 11.46 16.55
N SER A 111 11.83 10.84 17.74
CA SER A 111 13.05 10.25 18.27
C SER A 111 13.50 9.07 17.40
N ALA A 112 14.78 8.72 17.45
CA ALA A 112 15.29 7.54 16.73
C ALA A 112 14.57 6.26 17.17
N ALA A 113 14.30 6.11 18.47
CA ALA A 113 13.58 4.96 19.00
C ALA A 113 12.13 4.88 18.47
N ASP A 114 11.42 5.99 18.39
CA ASP A 114 10.06 6.01 17.85
C ASP A 114 10.04 5.75 16.33
N ALA A 115 11.06 6.21 15.60
CA ALA A 115 11.21 5.96 14.18
C ALA A 115 11.58 4.49 13.88
N ASP A 116 12.44 3.87 14.68
CA ASP A 116 12.72 2.44 14.61
C ASP A 116 11.46 1.62 14.95
N GLY A 117 10.69 2.04 15.97
CA GLY A 117 9.39 1.45 16.29
C GLY A 117 8.38 1.59 15.13
N LEU A 118 8.42 2.68 14.36
CA LEU A 118 7.60 2.82 13.16
C LEU A 118 7.99 1.82 12.05
N LEU A 119 9.26 1.44 11.95
CA LEU A 119 9.67 0.40 11.02
C LEU A 119 9.22 -0.99 11.52
N HIS A 120 9.58 -1.33 12.75
CA HIS A 120 9.38 -2.66 13.31
C HIS A 120 7.92 -2.94 13.68
N ASP A 121 7.29 -2.06 14.44
CA ASP A 121 5.95 -2.31 14.99
C ASP A 121 4.83 -1.95 13.99
N PHE A 122 5.13 -1.15 12.96
CA PHE A 122 4.14 -0.79 11.94
C PHE A 122 4.41 -1.44 10.59
N LEU A 123 5.52 -1.11 9.93
CA LEU A 123 5.74 -1.58 8.56
C LEU A 123 5.97 -3.10 8.52
N TYR A 124 6.78 -3.65 9.44
CA TYR A 124 7.06 -5.09 9.45
C TYR A 124 5.87 -5.92 9.90
N ASP A 125 5.13 -5.51 10.92
CA ASP A 125 3.85 -6.14 11.27
C ASP A 125 2.88 -6.15 10.06
N LEU A 126 2.80 -5.04 9.32
CA LEU A 126 1.94 -4.97 8.14
C LEU A 126 2.40 -5.92 7.03
N VAL A 127 3.70 -5.90 6.70
CA VAL A 127 4.28 -6.71 5.63
C VAL A 127 4.22 -8.19 5.98
N TYR A 128 4.78 -8.60 7.12
CA TYR A 128 4.98 -10.01 7.43
C TYR A 128 3.79 -10.63 8.16
N ASP A 129 3.27 -9.98 9.20
CA ASP A 129 2.29 -10.61 10.09
C ASP A 129 0.85 -10.49 9.59
N MET A 130 0.50 -9.36 8.97
CA MET A 130 -0.87 -9.09 8.52
C MET A 130 -1.14 -9.53 7.09
N THR A 131 -0.12 -9.45 6.22
CA THR A 131 -0.33 -9.65 4.78
C THR A 131 0.50 -10.76 4.18
N GLY A 132 1.51 -11.29 4.88
CA GLY A 132 2.37 -12.35 4.38
C GLY A 132 3.25 -11.95 3.19
N GLY A 133 3.43 -10.64 2.96
CA GLY A 133 4.33 -10.13 1.95
C GLY A 133 5.79 -10.22 2.37
N ALA A 134 6.66 -9.56 1.61
CA ALA A 134 8.09 -9.66 1.82
C ALA A 134 8.84 -8.35 1.57
N ARG A 135 10.11 -8.38 1.96
CA ARG A 135 11.08 -7.33 1.74
C ARG A 135 12.10 -7.78 0.71
N ILE A 136 12.42 -6.90 -0.23
CA ILE A 136 13.50 -7.12 -1.20
C ILE A 136 14.71 -6.23 -0.91
N GLU A 137 15.83 -6.59 -1.51
CA GLU A 137 17.01 -5.72 -1.61
C GLU A 137 17.07 -5.11 -3.01
N ILE A 138 17.20 -3.79 -3.11
CA ILE A 138 17.29 -3.11 -4.41
C ILE A 138 18.72 -3.24 -4.95
N GLN A 139 18.88 -4.06 -5.99
CA GLN A 139 20.18 -4.27 -6.66
C GLN A 139 20.39 -3.34 -7.87
N ALA A 140 19.31 -3.06 -8.60
CA ALA A 140 19.28 -2.15 -9.74
C ALA A 140 18.00 -1.32 -9.67
N VAL A 141 18.08 -0.05 -10.04
CA VAL A 141 16.94 0.89 -9.97
C VAL A 141 16.31 1.00 -11.36
N ASP A 142 15.02 0.70 -11.45
CA ASP A 142 14.18 0.84 -12.64
C ASP A 142 13.28 2.08 -12.56
N GLY A 143 12.97 2.66 -13.72
CA GLY A 143 12.08 3.85 -13.81
C GLY A 143 12.78 5.20 -13.57
N HIS A 144 14.09 5.20 -13.33
CA HIS A 144 14.93 6.39 -13.26
C HIS A 144 15.79 6.58 -14.52
N PRO A 145 15.65 7.68 -15.28
CA PRO A 145 14.52 8.61 -15.35
C PRO A 145 13.26 7.96 -15.97
N PRO A 146 12.03 8.52 -15.79
CA PRO A 146 11.71 9.90 -15.39
C PRO A 146 11.49 10.13 -13.89
N LEU A 147 11.43 9.10 -13.07
CA LEU A 147 11.27 9.24 -11.63
C LEU A 147 12.55 9.81 -11.01
N ASP A 148 12.47 10.42 -9.84
CA ASP A 148 13.67 10.61 -9.02
C ASP A 148 14.14 9.27 -8.42
N HIS A 149 15.27 9.28 -7.72
CA HIS A 149 15.82 8.04 -7.18
C HIS A 149 14.94 7.43 -6.07
N GLU A 150 14.29 8.25 -5.22
CA GLU A 150 13.45 7.75 -4.12
C GLU A 150 12.21 7.05 -4.71
N ASP A 151 11.52 7.71 -5.63
CA ASP A 151 10.34 7.18 -6.34
C ASP A 151 10.69 5.94 -7.18
N ALA A 152 11.84 5.95 -7.87
CA ALA A 152 12.28 4.82 -8.68
C ALA A 152 12.58 3.58 -7.84
N CYS A 153 13.11 3.74 -6.62
CA CYS A 153 13.28 2.63 -5.69
C CYS A 153 11.93 2.03 -5.26
N VAL A 154 10.92 2.86 -4.98
CA VAL A 154 9.56 2.40 -4.68
C VAL A 154 8.98 1.64 -5.88
N PHE A 155 9.12 2.19 -7.09
CA PHE A 155 8.67 1.55 -8.32
C PHE A 155 9.35 0.20 -8.58
N THR A 156 10.67 0.15 -8.41
CA THR A 156 11.47 -1.08 -8.52
C THR A 156 10.99 -2.14 -7.52
N THR A 157 10.65 -1.71 -6.30
CA THR A 157 10.09 -2.61 -5.28
C THR A 157 8.78 -3.21 -5.76
N ALA A 158 7.88 -2.40 -6.32
CA ALA A 158 6.62 -2.88 -6.87
C ALA A 158 6.83 -3.81 -8.08
N LEU A 159 7.83 -3.56 -8.92
CA LEU A 159 8.17 -4.43 -10.04
C LEU A 159 8.66 -5.81 -9.60
N ALA A 160 9.54 -5.87 -8.61
CA ALA A 160 10.12 -7.12 -8.14
C ALA A 160 9.22 -7.91 -7.16
N ALA A 161 8.17 -7.27 -6.62
CA ALA A 161 7.25 -7.92 -5.70
C ALA A 161 6.57 -9.14 -6.34
N ALA A 162 6.74 -10.32 -5.72
CA ALA A 162 6.22 -11.60 -6.18
C ALA A 162 6.41 -11.86 -7.69
N ASP A 163 7.61 -11.56 -8.22
CA ASP A 163 7.90 -11.68 -9.66
C ASP A 163 7.99 -13.13 -10.16
N ASP A 164 8.24 -14.06 -9.25
CA ASP A 164 8.26 -15.50 -9.50
C ASP A 164 6.88 -16.17 -9.36
N ALA A 165 5.83 -15.40 -9.03
CA ALA A 165 4.47 -15.92 -8.90
C ALA A 165 3.91 -16.41 -10.25
N ALA A 166 3.20 -17.55 -10.21
CA ALA A 166 2.51 -18.14 -11.35
C ALA A 166 1.05 -18.46 -10.96
N PRO A 167 0.03 -17.76 -11.48
CA PRO A 167 0.10 -16.68 -12.47
C PRO A 167 0.80 -15.40 -11.94
N PRO A 168 1.27 -14.50 -12.83
CA PRO A 168 1.89 -13.24 -12.42
C PRO A 168 0.95 -12.41 -11.53
N SER A 169 1.51 -11.84 -10.47
CA SER A 169 0.76 -11.02 -9.53
C SER A 169 0.33 -9.68 -10.14
N ILE A 170 -0.80 -9.14 -9.67
CA ILE A 170 -1.28 -7.81 -10.03
C ILE A 170 -0.65 -6.81 -9.05
N LYS A 171 0.17 -5.89 -9.58
CA LYS A 171 1.06 -5.06 -8.77
C LYS A 171 0.57 -3.62 -8.66
N TYR A 172 0.52 -3.08 -7.45
CA TYR A 172 0.10 -1.71 -7.15
C TYR A 172 1.23 -0.92 -6.49
N CYS A 173 1.39 0.34 -6.89
CA CYS A 173 2.18 1.33 -6.17
C CYS A 173 1.26 2.45 -5.71
N VAL A 174 1.20 2.72 -4.41
CA VAL A 174 0.30 3.75 -3.86
C VAL A 174 1.13 4.94 -3.38
N THR A 175 0.90 6.11 -3.99
CA THR A 175 1.67 7.33 -3.74
C THR A 175 0.78 8.56 -3.77
N ARG A 176 1.14 9.63 -3.04
CA ARG A 176 0.57 10.97 -3.24
C ARG A 176 1.36 11.83 -4.22
N ASP A 177 2.52 11.37 -4.67
CA ASP A 177 3.35 12.12 -5.59
C ASP A 177 2.70 12.18 -6.98
N ARG A 178 2.46 13.41 -7.44
CA ARG A 178 1.86 13.66 -8.75
C ARG A 178 2.85 13.36 -9.88
N ALA A 179 4.13 13.71 -9.72
CA ALA A 179 5.17 13.43 -10.70
C ALA A 179 5.32 11.92 -10.88
N PHE A 180 5.39 11.15 -9.79
CA PHE A 180 5.39 9.68 -9.86
C PHE A 180 4.13 9.17 -10.57
N ARG A 181 2.94 9.58 -10.12
CA ARG A 181 1.66 9.11 -10.69
C ARG A 181 1.48 9.41 -12.18
N THR A 182 2.13 10.46 -12.69
CA THR A 182 1.99 10.93 -14.08
C THR A 182 3.23 10.67 -14.94
N ALA A 183 4.25 10.01 -14.38
CA ALA A 183 5.45 9.60 -15.09
C ALA A 183 5.09 8.75 -16.31
N ALA A 184 5.60 9.15 -17.48
CA ALA A 184 5.40 8.41 -18.73
C ALA A 184 6.40 7.25 -18.83
N SER A 185 6.08 6.25 -19.66
CA SER A 185 7.00 5.16 -20.04
C SER A 185 7.45 4.25 -18.89
N LEU A 186 6.77 4.28 -17.76
CA LEU A 186 6.93 3.26 -16.73
C LEU A 186 6.36 1.93 -17.21
N ASN A 187 6.89 0.82 -16.68
CA ASN A 187 6.41 -0.51 -16.99
C ASN A 187 4.90 -0.62 -16.66
N PRO A 188 4.03 -0.97 -17.63
CA PRO A 188 2.58 -0.94 -17.45
C PRO A 188 2.06 -2.05 -16.52
N ASN A 189 2.89 -3.02 -16.13
CA ASN A 189 2.50 -4.10 -15.21
C ASN A 189 2.34 -3.63 -13.75
N VAL A 190 2.80 -2.41 -13.42
CA VAL A 190 2.61 -1.79 -12.11
C VAL A 190 1.60 -0.65 -12.24
N LEU A 191 0.50 -0.76 -11.51
CA LEU A 191 -0.51 0.28 -11.43
C LEU A 191 -0.16 1.29 -10.34
N VAL A 192 0.30 2.48 -10.75
CA VAL A 192 0.54 3.60 -9.83
C VAL A 192 -0.78 4.32 -9.55
N LEU A 193 -1.15 4.42 -8.28
CA LEU A 193 -2.45 4.90 -7.82
C LEU A 193 -2.29 5.93 -6.70
N TYR A 194 -3.17 6.93 -6.67
CA TYR A 194 -3.40 7.71 -5.46
C TYR A 194 -4.12 6.85 -4.41
N PRO A 195 -3.98 7.16 -3.10
CA PRO A 195 -4.65 6.40 -2.04
C PRO A 195 -6.17 6.25 -2.22
N HIS A 196 -6.85 7.31 -2.67
CA HIS A 196 -8.28 7.28 -2.93
C HIS A 196 -8.68 6.41 -4.15
N GLU A 197 -7.80 6.30 -5.15
CA GLU A 197 -7.99 5.41 -6.31
C GLU A 197 -7.89 3.95 -5.83
N PHE A 198 -6.87 3.63 -5.03
CA PHE A 198 -6.70 2.30 -4.44
C PHE A 198 -7.87 1.91 -3.53
N ILE A 199 -8.31 2.81 -2.63
CA ILE A 199 -9.51 2.59 -1.81
C ILE A 199 -10.73 2.29 -2.67
N THR A 200 -10.93 3.05 -3.75
CA THR A 200 -12.07 2.88 -4.65
C THR A 200 -12.01 1.53 -5.36
N LEU A 201 -10.83 1.12 -5.81
CA LEU A 201 -10.58 -0.19 -6.41
C LEU A 201 -10.97 -1.32 -5.44
N VAL A 202 -10.40 -1.34 -4.23
CA VAL A 202 -10.67 -2.40 -3.24
C VAL A 202 -12.15 -2.46 -2.88
N ARG A 203 -12.79 -1.30 -2.66
CA ARG A 203 -14.23 -1.24 -2.34
C ARG A 203 -15.09 -1.78 -3.48
N ARG A 204 -14.76 -1.44 -4.74
CA ARG A 204 -15.48 -1.96 -5.91
C ARG A 204 -15.32 -3.46 -6.04
N SER A 205 -14.10 -3.99 -5.90
CA SER A 205 -13.83 -5.43 -5.96
C SER A 205 -14.62 -6.19 -4.88
N ARG A 206 -14.59 -5.71 -3.64
CA ARG A 206 -15.37 -6.31 -2.53
C ARG A 206 -16.87 -6.24 -2.76
N ASN A 207 -17.40 -5.11 -3.24
CA ASN A 207 -18.82 -4.96 -3.52
C ASN A 207 -19.31 -5.83 -4.69
N ALA A 208 -18.50 -6.02 -5.73
CA ALA A 208 -18.83 -6.88 -6.86
C ALA A 208 -19.09 -8.33 -6.42
N LEU A 209 -18.34 -8.82 -5.44
CA LEU A 209 -18.56 -10.15 -4.85
C LEU A 209 -19.88 -10.25 -4.08
N VAL A 210 -20.24 -9.20 -3.33
CA VAL A 210 -21.53 -9.15 -2.61
C VAL A 210 -22.69 -9.20 -3.61
N VAL A 211 -22.63 -8.41 -4.68
CA VAL A 211 -23.65 -8.42 -5.74
C VAL A 211 -23.75 -9.78 -6.44
N LYS A 212 -22.61 -10.43 -6.72
CA LYS A 212 -22.58 -11.77 -7.33
C LYS A 212 -23.24 -12.82 -6.43
N ARG A 213 -23.04 -12.74 -5.11
CA ARG A 213 -23.69 -13.64 -4.12
C ARG A 213 -25.19 -13.39 -3.98
N MET A 214 -25.67 -12.17 -4.23
CA MET A 214 -27.08 -11.79 -4.08
C MET A 214 -27.93 -12.06 -5.32
N ARG A 215 -27.36 -12.42 -6.48
CA ARG A 215 -28.16 -12.84 -7.64
C ARG A 215 -28.81 -14.20 -7.35
N PRO A 216 -30.15 -14.31 -7.31
CA PRO A 216 -30.79 -15.60 -7.19
C PRO A 216 -30.49 -16.44 -8.44
N PRO A 217 -30.43 -17.79 -8.34
CA PRO A 217 -30.42 -18.63 -9.51
C PRO A 217 -31.72 -18.37 -10.27
N PHE A 218 -31.65 -17.76 -11.44
CA PHE A 218 -32.81 -17.70 -12.32
C PHE A 218 -33.31 -19.13 -12.58
N PRO A 219 -34.62 -19.40 -12.53
CA PRO A 219 -35.14 -20.67 -13.03
C PRO A 219 -34.80 -20.74 -14.53
N GLN A 220 -34.15 -21.81 -14.96
CA GLN A 220 -34.04 -22.12 -16.38
C GLN A 220 -35.44 -22.48 -16.93
N PRO A 221 -35.76 -22.09 -18.18
CA PRO A 221 -37.06 -22.35 -18.79
C PRO A 221 -37.38 -23.84 -18.94
#